data_AF-A0A960SSV0-F1
#
_entry.id   AF-A0A960SSV0-F1
#
_cell.length_a   1.000
_cell.length_b   1.000
_cell.length_c   1.000
_cell.angle_alpha   90.00
_cell.angle_beta   90.00
_cell.angle_gamma   90.00
#
_symmetry.space_group_name_H-M   'P 1'
#
loop_
_entity.id
_entity.type
_entity.pdbx_description
1 polymer ?
#
loop_
_entity_poly.entity_id
_entity_poly.type
_entity_poly.pdbx_seq_one_letter_code
_entity_poly.pdbx_strand_id
1 'polypeptide(L)'
;EEAVQGRGRLDVYWASPLPGPEAADLHCGKVAYLTMGERVWRAYLYGRRRTQMSQEEVAFHGIAVGNALALDEKPLRPLTPEEALVTQSLSDAGRSPVCAACGEPVGSDGVLAQLGDEFVWFCNKSHLNEVNRGLMAAEAEPSGDTIGSTPPPQYANWTLGTKRVLYLRVVFRDDILEPITASEAMEAMKQVNDFYAEASGGKTELVTTVSSTLTLPHPNEFYGIAGPGALLGDAQVQALAAGYAADEYDLLLIRHPNVDAFTWAGLGGGGVAWLQTSNVGVAVHEIGHNYGLPHANFWETRRNFPDGFPLRNQNNYPFDTSSLVGRDSIIG
;
A
#
# COMPACT_ATOMS: atom_id res chain seq x y z
N GLU A 1 -17.84 5.88 -16.42
CA GLU A 1 -18.01 5.15 -15.16
C GLU A 1 -18.18 3.67 -15.51
N GLU A 2 -17.45 2.79 -14.86
CA GLU A 2 -17.48 1.34 -15.08
C GLU A 2 -17.50 0.62 -13.73
N ALA A 3 -18.28 -0.46 -13.63
CA ALA A 3 -18.16 -1.38 -12.50
C ALA A 3 -16.93 -2.27 -12.71
N VAL A 4 -16.05 -2.32 -11.72
CA VAL A 4 -14.84 -3.15 -11.73
C VAL A 4 -14.85 -4.09 -10.54
N GLN A 5 -14.34 -5.29 -10.74
CA GLN A 5 -14.31 -6.35 -9.75
C GLN A 5 -13.27 -7.39 -10.14
N GLY A 6 -12.78 -8.13 -9.15
CA GLY A 6 -11.79 -9.19 -9.36
C GLY A 6 -10.90 -9.39 -8.15
N ARG A 7 -9.74 -10.00 -8.39
CA ARG A 7 -8.62 -10.01 -7.44
C ARG A 7 -7.49 -9.14 -7.97
N GLY A 8 -6.83 -8.44 -7.07
CA GLY A 8 -5.72 -7.58 -7.45
C GLY A 8 -4.85 -7.22 -6.27
N ARG A 9 -3.70 -6.63 -6.58
CA ARG A 9 -2.79 -6.09 -5.58
C ARG A 9 -3.28 -4.72 -5.14
N LEU A 10 -3.54 -4.57 -3.84
CA LEU A 10 -3.79 -3.27 -3.22
C LEU A 10 -2.45 -2.75 -2.70
N ASP A 11 -1.98 -1.66 -3.28
CA ASP A 11 -0.78 -0.95 -2.87
C ASP A 11 -1.18 0.29 -2.08
N VAL A 12 -0.74 0.37 -0.81
CA VAL A 12 -1.01 1.50 0.08
C VAL A 12 0.28 2.19 0.44
N TYR A 13 0.34 3.49 0.15
CA TYR A 13 1.50 4.33 0.40
C TYR A 13 1.15 5.51 1.29
N TRP A 14 2.15 5.97 2.03
CA TRP A 14 2.07 7.14 2.91
C TRP A 14 3.14 8.14 2.53
N ALA A 15 2.79 9.42 2.52
CA ALA A 15 3.63 10.49 1.99
C ALA A 15 4.21 11.39 3.08
N SER A 16 5.52 11.62 3.07
CA SER A 16 6.19 12.65 3.88
C SER A 16 6.16 14.01 3.19
N PRO A 17 5.91 15.13 3.88
CA PRO A 17 5.95 16.48 3.29
C PRO A 17 7.37 16.91 2.87
N LEU A 18 7.46 17.82 1.89
CA LEU A 18 8.68 18.59 1.61
C LEU A 18 8.98 19.59 2.75
N PRO A 19 10.25 19.93 3.04
CA PRO A 19 10.57 21.00 3.99
C PRO A 19 10.03 22.35 3.50
N GLY A 20 9.32 23.11 4.35
CA GLY A 20 8.85 24.47 4.04
C GLY A 20 7.35 24.67 4.27
N PRO A 21 6.80 25.86 3.91
CA PRO A 21 5.39 26.19 4.15
C PRO A 21 4.39 25.27 3.45
N GLU A 22 4.81 24.59 2.37
CA GLU A 22 4.03 23.58 1.64
C GLU A 22 3.77 22.30 2.47
N ALA A 23 4.55 22.05 3.52
CA ALA A 23 4.31 20.97 4.48
C ALA A 23 2.96 21.11 5.20
N ALA A 24 2.45 22.34 5.36
CA ALA A 24 1.19 22.61 6.03
C ALA A 24 -0.03 22.12 5.23
N ASP A 25 0.09 22.03 3.91
CA ASP A 25 -0.98 21.61 3.01
C ASP A 25 -0.99 20.10 2.76
N LEU A 26 0.14 19.40 3.04
CA LEU A 26 0.22 17.94 2.96
C LEU A 26 -0.30 17.29 4.25
N HIS A 27 -1.63 17.24 4.41
CA HIS A 27 -2.25 16.47 5.48
C HIS A 27 -2.07 14.96 5.23
N CYS A 28 -0.98 14.37 5.73
CA CYS A 28 -0.86 12.94 6.03
C CYS A 28 -1.43 12.05 4.89
N GLY A 29 -0.93 12.26 3.67
CA GLY A 29 -1.56 11.80 2.44
C GLY A 29 -1.41 10.29 2.24
N LYS A 30 -2.32 9.50 2.80
CA LYS A 30 -2.48 8.09 2.42
C LYS A 30 -2.96 8.03 0.96
N VAL A 31 -2.19 7.37 0.10
CA VAL A 31 -2.57 7.11 -1.30
C VAL A 31 -2.67 5.60 -1.49
N ALA A 32 -3.66 5.14 -2.25
CA ALA A 32 -3.78 3.74 -2.59
C ALA A 32 -3.86 3.55 -4.11
N TYR A 33 -3.29 2.47 -4.59
CA TYR A 33 -3.41 2.00 -5.96
C TYR A 33 -3.92 0.56 -5.94
N LEU A 34 -4.72 0.20 -6.94
CA LEU A 34 -5.15 -1.17 -7.15
C LEU A 34 -4.67 -1.61 -8.53
N THR A 35 -3.96 -2.74 -8.57
CA THR A 35 -3.42 -3.32 -9.80
C THR A 35 -4.12 -4.64 -10.09
N MET A 36 -4.69 -4.78 -11.28
CA MET A 36 -5.27 -6.04 -11.79
C MET A 36 -4.80 -6.26 -13.23
N GLY A 37 -3.92 -7.24 -13.44
CA GLY A 37 -3.22 -7.41 -14.72
C GLY A 37 -2.43 -6.15 -15.07
N GLU A 38 -2.65 -5.60 -16.28
CA GLU A 38 -2.00 -4.37 -16.76
C GLU A 38 -2.72 -3.09 -16.31
N ARG A 39 -3.88 -3.20 -15.64
CA ARG A 39 -4.69 -2.03 -15.25
C ARG A 39 -4.30 -1.58 -13.85
N VAL A 40 -4.05 -0.28 -13.71
CA VAL A 40 -3.75 0.38 -12.43
C VAL A 40 -4.75 1.51 -12.21
N TRP A 41 -5.43 1.49 -11.06
CA TRP A 41 -6.29 2.58 -10.62
C TRP A 41 -5.72 3.23 -9.37
N ARG A 42 -5.86 4.56 -9.25
CA ARG A 42 -5.79 5.26 -7.97
C ARG A 42 -7.06 4.92 -7.18
N ALA A 43 -6.91 4.18 -6.10
CA ALA A 43 -8.00 3.71 -5.25
C ALA A 43 -8.34 4.73 -4.15
N TYR A 44 -9.62 5.04 -4.02
CA TYR A 44 -10.20 5.87 -2.96
C TYR A 44 -10.87 4.95 -1.95
N LEU A 45 -10.25 4.86 -0.77
CA LEU A 45 -10.64 3.93 0.29
C LEU A 45 -11.57 4.62 1.29
N TYR A 46 -12.64 3.95 1.67
CA TYR A 46 -13.54 4.38 2.76
C TYR A 46 -13.81 3.23 3.74
N GLY A 47 -14.53 3.54 4.82
CA GLY A 47 -14.86 2.56 5.84
C GLY A 47 -13.62 1.89 6.42
N ARG A 48 -13.66 0.55 6.57
CA ARG A 48 -12.53 -0.20 7.14
C ARG A 48 -11.26 -0.17 6.28
N ARG A 49 -11.35 -0.01 4.96
CA ARG A 49 -10.15 -0.02 4.08
C ARG A 49 -9.27 1.22 4.30
N ARG A 50 -9.76 2.24 5.01
CA ARG A 50 -8.94 3.38 5.46
C ARG A 50 -7.76 2.96 6.34
N THR A 51 -7.83 1.82 7.02
CA THR A 51 -6.72 1.30 7.84
C THR A 51 -6.02 0.09 7.23
N GLN A 52 -6.52 -0.43 6.10
CA GLN A 52 -5.88 -1.54 5.38
C GLN A 52 -4.52 -1.10 4.81
N MET A 53 -3.53 -1.97 4.92
CA MET A 53 -2.17 -1.80 4.35
C MET A 53 -2.07 -2.54 3.01
N SER A 54 -0.91 -2.47 2.36
CA SER A 54 -0.69 -3.17 1.09
C SER A 54 -0.88 -4.67 1.26
N GLN A 55 -1.57 -5.30 0.31
CA GLN A 55 -1.89 -6.71 0.33
C GLN A 55 -2.04 -7.25 -1.09
N GLU A 56 -1.51 -8.46 -1.31
CA GLU A 56 -1.66 -9.20 -2.56
C GLU A 56 -3.03 -9.90 -2.65
N GLU A 57 -3.51 -10.13 -3.87
CA GLU A 57 -4.69 -10.97 -4.16
C GLU A 57 -5.98 -10.58 -3.41
N VAL A 58 -6.15 -9.27 -3.13
CA VAL A 58 -7.32 -8.73 -2.45
C VAL A 58 -8.54 -8.85 -3.35
N ALA A 59 -9.61 -9.47 -2.84
CA ALA A 59 -10.89 -9.47 -3.52
C ALA A 59 -11.51 -8.06 -3.43
N PHE A 60 -11.88 -7.52 -4.58
CA PHE A 60 -12.32 -6.14 -4.69
C PHE A 60 -13.53 -6.01 -5.61
N HIS A 61 -14.34 -5.00 -5.34
CA HIS A 61 -15.30 -4.47 -6.28
C HIS A 61 -15.51 -2.98 -6.05
N GLY A 62 -15.91 -2.26 -7.08
CA GLY A 62 -16.07 -0.82 -6.99
C GLY A 62 -16.49 -0.19 -8.31
N ILE A 63 -16.42 1.13 -8.32
CA ILE A 63 -16.81 1.95 -9.47
C ILE A 63 -15.60 2.78 -9.90
N ALA A 64 -15.16 2.62 -11.15
CA ALA A 64 -14.07 3.39 -11.73
C ALA A 64 -14.58 4.50 -12.66
N VAL A 65 -13.93 5.67 -12.59
CA VAL A 65 -14.11 6.80 -13.50
C VAL A 65 -12.72 7.19 -14.01
N GLY A 66 -12.39 6.73 -15.22
CA GLY A 66 -11.01 6.80 -15.71
C GLY A 66 -10.08 5.95 -14.83
N ASN A 67 -8.99 6.56 -14.34
CA ASN A 67 -8.04 5.87 -13.45
C ASN A 67 -8.37 6.04 -11.96
N ALA A 68 -9.49 6.68 -11.60
CA ALA A 68 -9.94 6.79 -10.21
C ALA A 68 -10.93 5.67 -9.89
N LEU A 69 -10.70 4.91 -8.80
CA LEU A 69 -11.55 3.81 -8.35
C LEU A 69 -12.10 4.10 -6.95
N ALA A 70 -13.42 4.18 -6.80
CA ALA A 70 -14.06 4.10 -5.49
C ALA A 70 -14.17 2.62 -5.10
N LEU A 71 -13.36 2.19 -4.12
CA LEU A 71 -13.25 0.79 -3.73
C LEU A 71 -14.19 0.47 -2.56
N ASP A 72 -15.09 -0.50 -2.74
CA ASP A 72 -16.00 -0.92 -1.69
C ASP A 72 -15.26 -1.55 -0.52
N GLU A 73 -15.74 -1.30 0.70
CA GLU A 73 -15.13 -1.86 1.90
C GLU A 73 -15.35 -3.38 2.06
N LYS A 74 -16.30 -3.98 1.33
CA LYS A 74 -16.63 -5.41 1.44
C LYS A 74 -15.94 -6.23 0.35
N PRO A 75 -15.42 -7.43 0.68
CA PRO A 75 -14.90 -8.34 -0.33
C PRO A 75 -16.00 -8.99 -1.19
N LEU A 76 -17.14 -9.36 -0.59
CA LEU A 76 -18.26 -9.97 -1.31
C LEU A 76 -19.24 -8.91 -1.83
N ARG A 77 -19.44 -8.91 -3.15
CA ARG A 77 -20.48 -8.13 -3.82
C ARG A 77 -21.75 -8.96 -3.99
N PRO A 78 -22.88 -8.63 -3.34
CA PRO A 78 -24.15 -9.29 -3.65
C PRO A 78 -24.56 -8.97 -5.09
N LEU A 79 -24.95 -9.99 -5.85
CA LEU A 79 -25.51 -9.82 -7.19
C LEU A 79 -26.98 -9.40 -7.09
N THR A 80 -27.41 -8.58 -8.04
CA THR A 80 -28.83 -8.34 -8.29
C THR A 80 -29.52 -9.63 -8.75
N PRO A 81 -30.85 -9.76 -8.58
CA PRO A 81 -31.59 -10.91 -9.10
C PRO A 81 -31.34 -11.15 -10.60
N GLU A 82 -31.24 -10.08 -11.38
CA GLU A 82 -30.98 -10.13 -12.81
C GLU A 82 -29.57 -10.67 -13.12
N GLU A 83 -28.53 -10.16 -12.45
CA GLU A 83 -27.17 -10.68 -12.57
C GLU A 83 -27.10 -12.15 -12.12
N ALA A 84 -27.79 -12.51 -11.04
CA ALA A 84 -27.79 -13.87 -10.52
C ALA A 84 -28.43 -14.85 -11.51
N LEU A 85 -29.50 -14.45 -12.21
CA LEU A 85 -30.12 -15.27 -13.25
C LEU A 85 -29.17 -15.49 -14.44
N VAL A 86 -28.48 -14.45 -14.88
CA VAL A 86 -27.48 -14.55 -15.96
C VAL A 86 -26.34 -15.46 -15.55
N THR A 87 -25.73 -15.24 -14.38
CA THR A 87 -24.63 -16.08 -13.88
C THR A 87 -25.05 -17.56 -13.74
N GLN A 88 -26.26 -17.82 -13.25
CA GLN A 88 -26.80 -19.18 -13.17
C GLN A 88 -26.98 -19.83 -14.54
N SER A 89 -27.49 -19.09 -15.52
CA SER A 89 -27.62 -19.60 -16.89
C SER A 89 -26.28 -19.90 -17.59
N LEU A 90 -25.19 -19.30 -17.10
CA LEU A 90 -23.83 -19.54 -17.58
C LEU A 90 -23.10 -20.66 -16.81
N SER A 91 -23.63 -21.11 -15.67
CA SER A 91 -23.01 -22.15 -14.84
C SER A 91 -23.72 -23.50 -15.03
N ASP A 92 -23.09 -24.37 -15.82
CA ASP A 92 -23.59 -25.69 -16.26
C ASP A 92 -23.68 -26.79 -15.16
N ALA A 93 -23.97 -26.44 -13.90
CA ALA A 93 -23.89 -27.41 -12.80
C ALA A 93 -25.25 -27.72 -12.17
N GLY A 94 -25.82 -28.87 -12.53
CA GLY A 94 -27.04 -29.48 -11.94
C GLY A 94 -26.89 -29.94 -10.49
N ARG A 95 -26.21 -29.17 -9.63
CA ARG A 95 -26.05 -29.41 -8.19
C ARG A 95 -26.71 -28.27 -7.42
N SER A 96 -27.55 -28.62 -6.45
CA SER A 96 -28.15 -27.61 -5.57
C SER A 96 -27.06 -26.80 -4.85
N PRO A 97 -27.09 -25.46 -4.91
CA PRO A 97 -26.09 -24.64 -4.25
C PRO A 97 -26.13 -24.85 -2.73
N VAL A 98 -24.95 -24.83 -2.11
CA VAL A 98 -24.79 -24.88 -0.65
C VAL A 98 -24.36 -23.52 -0.13
N CYS A 99 -24.84 -23.16 1.07
CA CYS A 99 -24.53 -21.91 1.70
C CYS A 99 -23.10 -21.91 2.25
N ALA A 100 -22.28 -20.95 1.85
CA ALA A 100 -20.89 -20.88 2.30
C ALA A 100 -20.71 -20.57 3.80
N ALA A 101 -21.75 -20.04 4.47
CA ALA A 101 -21.70 -19.75 5.90
C ALA A 101 -22.05 -20.97 6.78
N CYS A 102 -23.07 -21.75 6.40
CA CYS A 102 -23.65 -22.80 7.26
C CYS A 102 -23.63 -24.21 6.65
N GLY A 103 -23.28 -24.37 5.37
CA GLY A 103 -23.22 -25.65 4.68
C GLY A 103 -24.58 -26.22 4.23
N GLU A 104 -25.69 -25.56 4.58
CA GLU A 104 -27.05 -26.03 4.23
C GLU A 104 -27.42 -25.73 2.76
N PRO A 105 -28.33 -26.51 2.15
CA PRO A 105 -28.87 -26.22 0.82
C PRO A 105 -29.51 -24.83 0.75
N VAL A 106 -29.29 -24.13 -0.36
CA VAL A 106 -29.82 -22.78 -0.60
C VAL A 106 -31.16 -22.87 -1.32
N GLY A 107 -32.17 -22.21 -0.75
CA GLY A 107 -33.52 -22.13 -1.31
C GLY A 107 -33.62 -21.12 -2.48
N SER A 108 -34.83 -21.00 -3.05
CA SER A 108 -35.10 -20.12 -4.20
C SER A 108 -34.80 -18.64 -3.95
N ASP A 109 -34.88 -18.20 -2.69
CA ASP A 109 -34.62 -16.81 -2.28
C ASP A 109 -33.16 -16.58 -1.84
N GLY A 110 -32.27 -17.50 -2.24
CA GLY A 110 -30.85 -17.42 -1.96
C GLY A 110 -30.19 -16.17 -2.53
N VAL A 111 -29.13 -15.72 -1.87
CA VAL A 111 -28.31 -14.59 -2.32
C VAL A 111 -27.05 -15.15 -2.96
N LEU A 112 -26.84 -14.85 -4.23
CA LEU A 112 -25.57 -15.06 -4.91
C LEU A 112 -24.70 -13.82 -4.72
N ALA A 113 -23.44 -14.02 -4.35
CA ALA A 113 -22.46 -12.95 -4.26
C ALA A 113 -21.19 -13.35 -5.01
N GLN A 114 -20.43 -12.34 -5.43
CA GLN A 114 -19.17 -12.51 -6.10
C GLN A 114 -18.00 -12.19 -5.16
N LEU A 115 -16.99 -13.05 -5.18
CA LEU A 115 -15.73 -12.91 -4.45
C LEU A 115 -14.57 -12.96 -5.45
N GLY A 116 -14.13 -11.80 -5.93
CA GLY A 116 -13.22 -11.75 -7.07
C GLY A 116 -13.86 -12.41 -8.30
N ASP A 117 -13.30 -13.52 -8.76
CA ASP A 117 -13.80 -14.25 -9.93
C ASP A 117 -14.75 -15.42 -9.58
N GLU A 118 -14.91 -15.71 -8.28
CA GLU A 118 -15.76 -16.80 -7.81
C GLU A 118 -17.18 -16.32 -7.46
N PHE A 119 -18.15 -17.22 -7.59
CA PHE A 119 -19.53 -16.98 -7.18
C PHE A 119 -19.90 -17.89 -6.00
N VAL A 120 -20.41 -17.26 -4.94
CA VAL A 120 -20.66 -17.89 -3.64
C VAL A 120 -22.13 -17.71 -3.25
N TRP A 121 -22.76 -18.80 -2.84
CA TRP A 121 -24.16 -18.81 -2.46
C TRP A 121 -24.37 -18.66 -0.95
N PHE A 122 -25.45 -17.97 -0.59
CA PHE A 122 -25.89 -17.75 0.78
C PHE A 122 -27.39 -17.94 0.93
N CYS A 123 -27.85 -18.49 2.05
CA CYS A 123 -29.28 -18.60 2.34
C CYS A 123 -29.98 -17.23 2.41
N ASN A 124 -29.26 -16.19 2.85
CA ASN A 124 -29.77 -14.85 3.03
C ASN A 124 -28.62 -13.84 3.22
N LYS A 125 -28.95 -12.54 3.27
CA LYS A 125 -27.98 -11.46 3.48
C LYS A 125 -27.23 -11.54 4.82
N SER A 126 -27.80 -12.18 5.85
CA SER A 126 -27.13 -12.33 7.15
C SER A 126 -25.91 -13.25 7.04
N HIS A 127 -26.07 -14.40 6.39
CA HIS A 127 -24.96 -15.33 6.13
C HIS A 127 -23.88 -14.72 5.22
N LEU A 128 -24.28 -13.95 4.21
CA LEU A 128 -23.34 -13.17 3.40
C LEU A 128 -22.55 -12.18 4.27
N ASN A 129 -23.24 -11.41 5.13
CA ASN A 129 -22.60 -10.44 6.01
C ASN A 129 -21.68 -11.09 7.07
N GLU A 130 -22.00 -12.32 7.50
CA GLU A 130 -21.13 -13.11 8.38
C GLU A 130 -19.81 -13.47 7.69
N VAL A 131 -19.88 -14.03 6.48
CA VAL A 131 -18.66 -14.36 5.72
C VAL A 131 -17.89 -13.11 5.34
N ASN A 132 -18.57 -12.02 4.97
CA ASN A 132 -17.92 -10.71 4.78
C ASN A 132 -17.16 -10.30 6.05
N ARG A 133 -17.73 -10.40 7.25
CA ARG A 133 -16.99 -10.08 8.49
C ARG A 133 -15.74 -10.93 8.68
N GLY A 134 -15.81 -12.23 8.37
CA GLY A 134 -14.66 -13.12 8.40
C GLY A 134 -13.56 -12.70 7.41
N LEU A 135 -13.93 -12.45 6.16
CA LEU A 135 -12.98 -12.00 5.12
C LEU A 135 -12.39 -10.62 5.46
N MET A 136 -13.19 -9.70 5.97
CA MET A 136 -12.74 -8.38 6.40
C MET A 136 -11.74 -8.46 7.56
N ALA A 137 -11.91 -9.41 8.49
CA ALA A 137 -10.96 -9.66 9.56
C ALA A 137 -9.66 -10.31 9.05
N ALA A 138 -9.77 -11.27 8.13
CA ALA A 138 -8.61 -11.90 7.49
C ALA A 138 -7.75 -10.89 6.68
N GLU A 139 -8.39 -9.89 6.07
CA GLU A 139 -7.71 -8.77 5.39
C GLU A 139 -7.18 -7.69 6.36
N ALA A 140 -7.63 -7.65 7.61
CA ALA A 140 -7.16 -6.69 8.61
C ALA A 140 -5.92 -7.20 9.38
N GLU A 141 -5.75 -8.52 9.45
CA GLU A 141 -4.54 -9.15 9.92
C GLU A 141 -3.45 -9.04 8.84
N PRO A 142 -2.16 -8.87 9.19
CA PRO A 142 -1.06 -9.03 8.25
C PRO A 142 -1.02 -10.49 7.77
N SER A 143 -1.74 -10.78 6.68
CA SER A 143 -1.80 -12.06 5.96
C SER A 143 -1.84 -13.31 6.87
N GLY A 144 -3.03 -13.62 7.40
CA GLY A 144 -3.34 -14.90 8.05
C GLY A 144 -4.43 -15.63 7.26
N ASP A 145 -4.06 -16.73 6.60
CA ASP A 145 -4.87 -17.51 5.67
C ASP A 145 -6.13 -18.15 6.31
N THR A 146 -7.21 -18.26 5.53
CA THR A 146 -8.43 -18.98 5.90
C THR A 146 -8.33 -20.47 5.57
N ILE A 147 -8.41 -21.30 6.61
CA ILE A 147 -8.85 -22.72 6.66
C ILE A 147 -8.68 -23.53 5.36
N GLY A 148 -7.56 -24.26 5.24
CA GLY A 148 -7.35 -25.22 4.16
C GLY A 148 -6.05 -26.03 4.22
N SER A 149 -5.69 -26.60 5.38
CA SER A 149 -4.69 -27.69 5.56
C SER A 149 -3.47 -27.74 4.61
N THR A 150 -2.77 -26.62 4.42
CA THR A 150 -1.36 -26.57 4.02
C THR A 150 -0.52 -26.08 5.20
N PRO A 151 0.77 -26.44 5.32
CA PRO A 151 1.63 -25.94 6.40
C PRO A 151 1.51 -24.42 6.45
N PRO A 152 1.42 -23.81 7.64
CA PRO A 152 1.18 -22.37 7.75
C PRO A 152 2.21 -21.62 6.90
N PRO A 153 1.79 -20.71 6.01
CA PRO A 153 2.75 -19.80 5.39
C PRO A 153 3.44 -19.03 6.53
N GLN A 154 4.77 -19.01 6.53
CA GLN A 154 5.58 -18.41 7.59
C GLN A 154 5.44 -16.88 7.58
N TYR A 155 4.39 -16.33 8.17
CA TYR A 155 4.29 -14.89 8.42
C TYR A 155 4.24 -14.61 9.92
N ALA A 156 5.43 -14.74 10.54
CA ALA A 156 5.74 -14.18 11.85
C ALA A 156 6.98 -13.25 11.83
N ASN A 157 7.60 -13.01 10.66
CA ASN A 157 8.96 -12.46 10.58
C ASN A 157 9.18 -11.30 9.58
N TRP A 158 8.16 -10.70 8.95
CA TRP A 158 8.44 -9.61 7.99
C TRP A 158 9.19 -8.44 8.65
N THR A 159 8.86 -8.10 9.90
CA THR A 159 9.53 -7.04 10.66
C THR A 159 10.85 -7.47 11.31
N LEU A 160 11.27 -8.71 11.12
CA LEU A 160 12.46 -9.33 11.73
C LEU A 160 13.41 -9.86 10.65
N GLY A 161 14.67 -10.04 11.01
CA GLY A 161 15.73 -10.54 10.12
C GLY A 161 16.16 -9.54 9.05
N THR A 162 17.19 -9.92 8.30
CA THR A 162 17.77 -9.09 7.25
C THR A 162 16.81 -8.85 6.10
N LYS A 163 16.80 -7.63 5.55
CA LYS A 163 16.11 -7.26 4.30
C LYS A 163 17.13 -6.89 3.24
N ARG A 164 16.98 -7.47 2.06
CA ARG A 164 17.71 -7.09 0.84
C ARG A 164 17.06 -5.84 0.27
N VAL A 165 17.83 -4.78 0.13
CA VAL A 165 17.35 -3.49 -0.39
C VAL A 165 18.01 -3.22 -1.73
N LEU A 166 17.22 -2.91 -2.75
CA LEU A 166 17.72 -2.32 -3.99
C LEU A 166 17.48 -0.82 -3.95
N TYR A 167 18.56 -0.04 -3.90
CA TYR A 167 18.53 1.42 -3.99
C TYR A 167 18.75 1.82 -5.45
N LEU A 168 17.65 2.06 -6.17
CA LEU A 168 17.64 2.54 -7.54
C LEU A 168 17.91 4.03 -7.59
N ARG A 169 18.93 4.41 -8.36
CA ARG A 169 19.24 5.79 -8.70
C ARG A 169 18.72 6.04 -10.10
N VAL A 170 17.68 6.85 -10.24
CA VAL A 170 17.05 7.11 -11.54
C VAL A 170 17.11 8.59 -11.91
N VAL A 171 17.12 8.85 -13.21
CA VAL A 171 17.00 10.18 -13.81
C VAL A 171 15.95 10.15 -14.91
N PHE A 172 15.49 11.32 -15.33
CA PHE A 172 14.50 11.43 -16.41
C PHE A 172 15.18 11.67 -17.75
N ARG A 173 14.47 11.43 -18.85
CA ARG A 173 15.07 11.58 -20.18
C ARG A 173 15.41 13.04 -20.53
N ASP A 174 14.68 13.98 -19.94
CA ASP A 174 14.79 15.43 -20.09
C ASP A 174 15.67 16.09 -19.02
N ASP A 175 15.89 15.42 -17.88
CA ASP A 175 16.84 15.82 -16.84
C ASP A 175 17.67 14.63 -16.36
N ILE A 176 18.92 14.57 -16.84
CA ILE A 176 19.89 13.52 -16.56
C ILE A 176 20.83 13.85 -15.40
N LEU A 177 20.56 14.92 -14.65
CA LEU A 177 21.39 15.27 -13.50
C LEU A 177 21.27 14.19 -12.42
N GLU A 178 22.41 13.62 -12.05
CA GLU A 178 22.47 12.58 -11.04
C GLU A 178 22.02 13.12 -9.67
N PRO A 179 20.96 12.55 -9.06
CA PRO A 179 20.40 13.08 -7.80
C PRO A 179 21.25 12.71 -6.57
N ILE A 180 22.08 11.68 -6.68
CA ILE A 180 23.00 11.18 -5.66
C ILE A 180 24.05 10.26 -6.29
N THR A 181 25.31 10.37 -5.87
CA THR A 181 26.35 9.43 -6.31
C THR A 181 26.18 8.05 -5.65
N ALA A 182 26.81 7.02 -6.21
CA ALA A 182 26.71 5.66 -5.68
C ALA A 182 27.29 5.56 -4.26
N SER A 183 28.40 6.27 -4.01
CA SER A 183 29.06 6.33 -2.71
C SER A 183 28.20 7.04 -1.67
N GLU A 184 27.57 8.17 -2.04
CA GLU A 184 26.68 8.89 -1.13
C GLU A 184 25.43 8.08 -0.80
N ALA A 185 24.87 7.36 -1.79
CA ALA A 185 23.73 6.47 -1.56
C ALA A 185 24.08 5.31 -0.61
N MET A 186 25.26 4.72 -0.78
CA MET A 186 25.74 3.65 0.10
C MET A 186 25.96 4.17 1.53
N GLU A 187 26.54 5.35 1.69
CA GLU A 187 26.74 5.98 3.00
C GLU A 187 25.40 6.34 3.67
N ALA A 188 24.46 6.89 2.91
CA ALA A 188 23.11 7.17 3.42
C ALA A 188 22.43 5.86 3.89
N MET A 189 22.48 4.80 3.08
CA MET A 189 21.87 3.51 3.43
C MET A 189 22.59 2.79 4.58
N LYS A 190 23.88 3.06 4.80
CA LYS A 190 24.56 2.64 6.02
C LYS A 190 23.91 3.29 7.25
N GLN A 191 23.67 4.60 7.24
CA GLN A 191 23.02 5.30 8.35
C GLN A 191 21.56 4.85 8.54
N VAL A 192 20.84 4.57 7.45
CA VAL A 192 19.50 3.96 7.52
C VAL A 192 19.57 2.59 8.20
N ASN A 193 20.52 1.74 7.81
CA ASN A 193 20.71 0.43 8.45
C ASN A 193 21.07 0.57 9.94
N ASP A 194 21.98 1.48 10.29
CA ASP A 194 22.39 1.72 11.68
C ASP A 194 21.18 2.09 12.54
N PHE A 195 20.25 2.94 12.03
CA PHE A 195 18.99 3.23 12.70
C PHE A 195 18.14 1.98 12.94
N TYR A 196 17.93 1.13 11.92
CA TYR A 196 17.09 -0.06 12.05
C TYR A 196 17.70 -1.12 12.97
N ALA A 197 19.02 -1.32 12.89
CA ALA A 197 19.76 -2.20 13.77
C ALA A 197 19.68 -1.72 15.23
N GLU A 198 19.86 -0.42 15.48
CA GLU A 198 19.73 0.16 16.82
C GLU A 198 18.29 0.09 17.35
N ALA A 199 17.33 0.63 16.61
CA ALA A 199 15.93 0.74 17.03
C ALA A 199 15.27 -0.63 17.26
N SER A 200 15.73 -1.67 16.55
CA SER A 200 15.22 -3.03 16.72
C SER A 200 16.00 -3.87 17.75
N GLY A 201 17.13 -3.36 18.27
CA GLY A 201 18.04 -4.14 19.10
C GLY A 201 18.70 -5.30 18.34
N GLY A 202 19.05 -5.08 17.07
CA GLY A 202 19.68 -6.06 16.18
C GLY A 202 18.73 -7.13 15.64
N LYS A 203 17.41 -6.88 15.71
CA LYS A 203 16.40 -7.84 15.24
C LYS A 203 16.05 -7.67 13.77
N THR A 204 16.35 -6.53 13.16
CA THR A 204 16.24 -6.31 11.72
C THR A 204 17.43 -5.49 11.23
N GLU A 205 17.86 -5.78 10.01
CA GLU A 205 19.01 -5.17 9.34
C GLU A 205 18.70 -5.01 7.85
N LEU A 206 19.36 -4.07 7.19
CA LEU A 206 19.22 -3.78 5.77
C LEU A 206 20.55 -4.03 5.04
N VAL A 207 20.53 -4.91 4.05
CA VAL A 207 21.66 -5.17 3.15
C VAL A 207 21.35 -4.52 1.80
N THR A 208 22.06 -3.45 1.49
CA THR A 208 21.75 -2.59 0.34
C THR A 208 22.64 -2.90 -0.87
N THR A 209 22.01 -3.05 -2.04
CA THR A 209 22.64 -2.94 -3.35
C THR A 209 22.28 -1.59 -3.98
N VAL A 210 23.26 -0.82 -4.42
CA VAL A 210 23.05 0.47 -5.10
C VAL A 210 23.23 0.27 -6.59
N SER A 211 22.24 0.66 -7.40
CA SER A 211 22.31 0.54 -8.87
C SER A 211 23.29 1.54 -9.48
N SER A 212 23.64 1.39 -10.76
CA SER A 212 24.07 2.53 -11.59
C SER A 212 22.94 3.56 -11.73
N THR A 213 23.24 4.77 -12.23
CA THR A 213 22.19 5.72 -12.60
C THR A 213 21.43 5.20 -13.82
N LEU A 214 20.11 5.07 -13.71
CA LEU A 214 19.22 4.55 -14.76
C LEU A 214 18.36 5.67 -15.33
N THR A 215 18.21 5.74 -16.65
CA THR A 215 17.37 6.76 -17.29
C THR A 215 15.99 6.19 -17.58
N LEU A 216 14.96 6.81 -17.01
CA LEU A 216 13.57 6.45 -17.28
C LEU A 216 13.14 6.88 -18.69
N PRO A 217 12.20 6.16 -19.34
CA PRO A 217 11.87 6.36 -20.75
C PRO A 217 11.10 7.66 -21.04
N HIS A 218 10.42 8.24 -20.03
CA HIS A 218 9.57 9.41 -20.17
C HIS A 218 10.17 10.67 -19.50
N PRO A 219 9.76 11.88 -19.93
CA PRO A 219 10.14 13.12 -19.27
C PRO A 219 9.54 13.24 -17.86
N ASN A 220 10.10 14.11 -17.03
CA ASN A 220 9.64 14.35 -15.66
C ASN A 220 8.12 14.63 -15.58
N GLU A 221 7.62 15.51 -16.46
CA GLU A 221 6.21 15.94 -16.49
C GLU A 221 5.23 14.77 -16.66
N PHE A 222 5.61 13.73 -17.41
CA PHE A 222 4.77 12.54 -17.60
C PHE A 222 4.45 11.86 -16.26
N TYR A 223 5.44 11.72 -15.38
CA TYR A 223 5.26 11.08 -14.08
C TYR A 223 4.44 11.94 -13.12
N GLY A 224 4.45 13.26 -13.28
CA GLY A 224 3.57 14.15 -12.54
C GLY A 224 2.08 13.92 -12.84
N ILE A 225 1.77 13.50 -14.06
CA ILE A 225 0.39 13.19 -14.51
C ILE A 225 0.05 11.72 -14.22
N ALA A 226 0.95 10.79 -14.57
CA ALA A 226 0.73 9.35 -14.47
C ALA A 226 0.85 8.81 -13.03
N GLY A 227 1.61 9.50 -12.19
CA GLY A 227 1.80 9.17 -10.78
C GLY A 227 2.97 8.21 -10.49
N PRO A 228 3.29 8.00 -9.20
CA PRO A 228 4.43 7.20 -8.74
C PRO A 228 4.38 5.73 -9.16
N GLY A 229 3.18 5.16 -9.38
CA GLY A 229 3.04 3.78 -9.87
C GLY A 229 3.64 3.58 -11.27
N ALA A 230 3.45 4.54 -12.18
CA ALA A 230 4.07 4.50 -13.50
C ALA A 230 5.60 4.63 -13.41
N LEU A 231 6.09 5.48 -12.51
CA LEU A 231 7.52 5.63 -12.23
C LEU A 231 8.14 4.32 -11.74
N LEU A 232 7.48 3.63 -10.80
CA LEU A 232 7.91 2.31 -10.33
C LEU A 232 7.95 1.27 -11.46
N GLY A 233 6.91 1.20 -12.28
CA GLY A 233 6.86 0.26 -13.40
C GLY A 233 8.03 0.45 -14.36
N ASP A 234 8.30 1.70 -14.77
CA ASP A 234 9.44 2.02 -15.63
C ASP A 234 10.79 1.77 -14.96
N ALA A 235 10.92 2.11 -13.67
CA ALA A 235 12.14 1.90 -12.91
C ALA A 235 12.48 0.40 -12.80
N GLN A 236 11.49 -0.47 -12.60
CA GLN A 236 11.68 -1.93 -12.58
C GLN A 236 12.14 -2.46 -13.94
N VAL A 237 11.59 -1.94 -15.05
CA VAL A 237 12.02 -2.31 -16.40
C VAL A 237 13.48 -1.90 -16.64
N GLN A 238 13.87 -0.68 -16.25
CA GLN A 238 15.26 -0.22 -16.39
C GLN A 238 16.22 -0.98 -15.46
N ALA A 239 15.77 -1.32 -14.24
CA ALA A 239 16.54 -2.10 -13.29
C ALA A 239 16.82 -3.51 -13.84
N LEU A 240 15.80 -4.17 -14.38
CA LEU A 240 15.94 -5.49 -15.00
C LEU A 240 16.91 -5.45 -16.19
N ALA A 241 16.80 -4.43 -17.04
CA ALA A 241 17.73 -4.22 -18.16
C ALA A 241 19.18 -4.00 -17.71
N ALA A 242 19.38 -3.42 -16.51
CA ALA A 242 20.68 -3.24 -15.87
C ALA A 242 21.15 -4.45 -15.03
N GLY A 243 20.39 -5.56 -15.01
CA GLY A 243 20.75 -6.79 -14.32
C GLY A 243 20.26 -6.87 -12.87
N TYR A 244 19.33 -6.02 -12.45
CA TYR A 244 18.70 -6.06 -11.14
C TYR A 244 17.25 -6.53 -11.26
N ALA A 245 17.00 -7.79 -10.91
CA ALA A 245 15.65 -8.33 -10.86
C ALA A 245 14.97 -7.90 -9.55
N ALA A 246 13.87 -7.17 -9.62
CA ALA A 246 13.26 -6.54 -8.44
C ALA A 246 12.74 -7.55 -7.40
N ASP A 247 12.36 -8.76 -7.83
CA ASP A 247 11.93 -9.88 -6.98
C ASP A 247 13.07 -10.54 -6.19
N GLU A 248 14.34 -10.25 -6.52
CA GLU A 248 15.50 -10.61 -5.71
C GLU A 248 15.72 -9.69 -4.50
N TYR A 249 14.84 -8.71 -4.29
CA TYR A 249 14.93 -7.75 -3.20
C TYR A 249 13.64 -7.71 -2.40
N ASP A 250 13.77 -7.46 -1.10
CA ASP A 250 12.62 -7.35 -0.20
C ASP A 250 12.08 -5.91 -0.16
N LEU A 251 12.96 -4.93 -0.42
CA LEU A 251 12.63 -3.51 -0.46
C LEU A 251 13.25 -2.83 -1.69
N LEU A 252 12.47 -1.98 -2.36
CA LEU A 252 12.91 -1.16 -3.49
C LEU A 252 12.85 0.33 -3.13
N LEU A 253 13.99 1.01 -3.10
CA LEU A 253 14.08 2.44 -2.86
C LEU A 253 14.44 3.15 -4.17
N ILE A 254 13.62 4.08 -4.63
CA ILE A 254 13.80 4.80 -5.89
C ILE A 254 14.13 6.26 -5.60
N ARG A 255 15.40 6.64 -5.76
CA ARG A 255 15.86 8.02 -5.67
C ARG A 255 15.79 8.68 -7.05
N HIS A 256 14.98 9.72 -7.19
CA HIS A 256 14.75 10.44 -8.45
C HIS A 256 14.78 11.98 -8.28
N PRO A 257 15.15 12.77 -9.30
CA PRO A 257 15.01 14.23 -9.25
C PRO A 257 13.57 14.68 -8.91
N ASN A 258 13.41 15.91 -8.44
CA ASN A 258 12.08 16.41 -8.07
C ASN A 258 11.11 16.35 -9.25
N VAL A 259 9.89 15.90 -9.01
CA VAL A 259 8.75 15.95 -9.92
C VAL A 259 7.79 16.99 -9.38
N ASP A 260 7.52 18.05 -10.12
CA ASP A 260 6.77 19.22 -9.62
C ASP A 260 5.38 18.89 -9.07
N ALA A 261 4.72 17.89 -9.64
CA ALA A 261 3.40 17.46 -9.18
C ALA A 261 3.44 16.57 -7.92
N PHE A 262 4.62 16.08 -7.52
CA PHE A 262 4.78 15.30 -6.30
C PHE A 262 5.05 16.25 -5.14
N THR A 263 4.02 16.46 -4.31
CA THR A 263 4.06 17.39 -3.18
C THR A 263 4.68 16.78 -1.91
N TRP A 264 5.45 15.69 -2.03
CA TRP A 264 6.00 14.91 -0.93
C TRP A 264 7.52 14.72 -1.05
N ALA A 265 8.25 14.72 0.05
CA ALA A 265 9.68 14.39 0.05
C ALA A 265 9.94 12.89 -0.17
N GLY A 266 9.05 12.07 0.37
CA GLY A 266 9.09 10.62 0.27
C GLY A 266 7.69 10.04 0.22
N LEU A 267 7.59 8.85 -0.35
CA LEU A 267 6.38 8.04 -0.40
C LEU A 267 6.79 6.59 -0.14
N GLY A 268 6.12 5.87 0.76
CA GLY A 268 6.56 4.53 1.16
C GLY A 268 5.43 3.57 1.53
N GLY A 269 5.64 2.28 1.29
CA GLY A 269 4.73 1.17 1.60
C GLY A 269 4.77 0.06 0.54
N GLY A 270 4.21 -1.12 0.84
CA GLY A 270 4.09 -2.22 -0.14
C GLY A 270 5.40 -2.81 -0.69
N GLY A 271 6.49 -2.71 0.07
CA GLY A 271 7.83 -3.11 -0.36
C GLY A 271 8.61 -2.03 -1.12
N VAL A 272 8.08 -0.81 -1.27
CA VAL A 272 8.67 0.26 -2.10
C VAL A 272 8.77 1.58 -1.35
N ALA A 273 9.75 2.41 -1.71
CA ALA A 273 9.82 3.82 -1.34
C ALA A 273 10.32 4.69 -2.49
N TRP A 274 9.69 5.84 -2.72
CA TRP A 274 10.14 6.89 -3.64
C TRP A 274 10.74 8.04 -2.84
N LEU A 275 11.88 8.55 -3.28
CA LEU A 275 12.67 9.55 -2.55
C LEU A 275 13.02 10.72 -3.48
N GLN A 276 12.41 11.88 -3.24
CA GLN A 276 12.76 13.15 -3.89
C GLN A 276 13.97 13.83 -3.24
N THR A 277 14.37 13.35 -2.05
CA THR A 277 15.51 13.84 -1.28
C THR A 277 16.48 12.73 -0.90
N SER A 278 17.73 13.10 -0.67
CA SER A 278 18.78 12.23 -0.15
C SER A 278 18.84 12.24 1.39
N ASN A 279 17.85 12.85 2.05
CA ASN A 279 17.76 12.90 3.50
C ASN A 279 17.55 11.49 4.10
N VAL A 280 18.51 11.04 4.90
CA VAL A 280 18.49 9.73 5.59
C VAL A 280 17.23 9.53 6.42
N GLY A 281 16.77 10.60 7.08
CA GLY A 281 15.53 10.57 7.84
C GLY A 281 14.36 10.16 6.95
N VAL A 282 14.16 10.83 5.81
CA VAL A 282 13.06 10.49 4.89
C VAL A 282 13.13 9.02 4.48
N ALA A 283 14.30 8.51 4.10
CA ALA A 283 14.47 7.09 3.78
C ALA A 283 14.08 6.15 4.95
N VAL A 284 14.51 6.46 6.19
CA VAL A 284 14.09 5.72 7.40
C VAL A 284 12.57 5.75 7.57
N HIS A 285 11.94 6.90 7.37
CA HIS A 285 10.49 7.04 7.52
C HIS A 285 9.73 6.21 6.47
N GLU A 286 10.12 6.33 5.21
CA GLU A 286 9.45 5.60 4.12
C GLU A 286 9.65 4.09 4.23
N ILE A 287 10.81 3.62 4.70
CA ILE A 287 11.00 2.20 5.03
C ILE A 287 10.10 1.81 6.21
N GLY A 288 9.83 2.69 7.17
CA GLY A 288 8.92 2.42 8.29
C GLY A 288 7.52 2.01 7.83
N HIS A 289 7.01 2.63 6.77
CA HIS A 289 5.76 2.24 6.13
C HIS A 289 5.78 0.81 5.56
N ASN A 290 6.94 0.37 5.07
CA ASN A 290 7.16 -0.99 4.60
C ASN A 290 7.20 -2.02 5.75
N TYR A 291 7.43 -1.59 6.99
CA TYR A 291 7.30 -2.41 8.20
C TYR A 291 5.88 -2.36 8.80
N GLY A 292 4.92 -1.73 8.11
CA GLY A 292 3.52 -1.65 8.53
C GLY A 292 3.21 -0.49 9.48
N LEU A 293 4.16 0.43 9.71
CA LEU A 293 3.94 1.58 10.58
C LEU A 293 3.20 2.70 9.83
N PRO A 294 2.05 3.20 10.31
CA PRO A 294 1.46 4.42 9.77
C PRO A 294 2.22 5.66 10.26
N HIS A 295 1.84 6.86 9.79
CA HIS A 295 2.32 8.10 10.42
C HIS A 295 1.95 8.15 11.91
N ALA A 296 2.87 8.64 12.74
CA ALA A 296 2.57 8.99 14.13
C ALA A 296 1.61 10.20 14.20
N ASN A 297 0.93 10.37 15.33
CA ASN A 297 0.08 11.54 15.52
C ASN A 297 0.91 12.83 15.48
N PHE A 298 0.56 13.74 14.57
CA PHE A 298 1.20 15.06 14.46
C PHE A 298 0.67 15.98 15.58
N TRP A 299 1.58 16.58 16.35
CA TRP A 299 1.25 17.54 17.40
C TRP A 299 1.83 18.92 17.08
N GLU A 300 1.00 19.84 16.59
CA GLU A 300 1.41 21.21 16.24
C GLU A 300 1.35 22.11 17.49
N THR A 301 2.51 22.47 18.04
CA THR A 301 2.62 23.35 19.22
C THR A 301 2.64 24.84 18.86
N ARG A 302 2.76 25.22 17.58
CA ARG A 302 2.95 26.62 17.16
C ARG A 302 1.65 27.44 17.06
N ARG A 303 0.49 26.89 17.45
CA ARG A 303 -0.76 27.66 17.55
C ARG A 303 -1.17 27.88 19.00
N ASN A 304 -1.26 29.15 19.40
CA ASN A 304 -2.03 29.57 20.56
C ASN A 304 -3.51 29.24 20.26
N PHE A 305 -4.02 28.14 20.78
CA PHE A 305 -5.44 27.80 20.65
C PHE A 305 -6.25 28.71 21.58
N PRO A 306 -7.27 29.44 21.09
CA PRO A 306 -8.23 30.10 21.97
C PRO A 306 -8.93 29.05 22.82
N ASP A 307 -9.08 29.33 24.11
CA ASP A 307 -9.67 28.45 25.12
C ASP A 307 -10.95 27.76 24.63
N GLY A 308 -10.97 26.42 24.63
CA GLY A 308 -12.22 25.65 24.55
C GLY A 308 -12.33 24.48 23.55
N PHE A 309 -11.27 24.06 22.85
CA PHE A 309 -11.31 22.81 22.06
C PHE A 309 -10.80 21.62 22.88
N PRO A 310 -11.57 20.52 22.99
CA PRO A 310 -11.30 19.48 23.97
C PRO A 310 -10.08 18.64 23.57
N LEU A 311 -9.00 18.86 24.32
CA LEU A 311 -7.95 17.90 24.60
C LEU A 311 -8.54 16.68 25.32
N ARG A 312 -8.93 15.65 24.56
CA ARG A 312 -8.92 14.28 25.08
C ARG A 312 -8.40 13.36 24.01
N ASN A 313 -7.30 12.71 24.35
CA ASN A 313 -6.92 11.43 23.78
C ASN A 313 -8.16 10.51 23.76
N GLN A 314 -8.83 10.37 22.61
CA GLN A 314 -10.06 9.56 22.53
C GLN A 314 -9.74 8.06 22.55
N ASN A 315 -8.49 7.66 22.29
CA ASN A 315 -8.07 6.27 22.28
C ASN A 315 -6.79 6.12 23.10
N ASN A 316 -6.84 5.32 24.18
CA ASN A 316 -5.68 4.91 24.98
C ASN A 316 -4.64 4.10 24.17
N TYR A 317 -4.14 4.63 23.05
CA TYR A 317 -2.95 4.10 22.43
C TYR A 317 -1.78 4.34 23.40
N PRO A 318 -0.93 3.32 23.63
CA PRO A 318 0.31 3.52 24.37
C PRO A 318 1.12 4.62 23.69
N PHE A 319 1.77 5.45 24.50
CA PHE A 319 2.64 6.53 24.03
C PHE A 319 3.65 5.98 23.02
N ASP A 320 3.54 6.41 21.77
CA ASP A 320 4.50 6.10 20.72
C ASP A 320 5.68 7.06 20.86
N THR A 321 6.89 6.55 20.98
CA THR A 321 8.11 7.37 20.95
C THR A 321 8.23 8.17 19.66
N SER A 322 7.59 7.74 18.57
CA SER A 322 7.47 8.52 17.32
C SER A 322 6.57 9.76 17.48
N SER A 323 5.78 9.86 18.56
CA SER A 323 5.09 11.10 18.97
C SER A 323 6.02 12.07 19.72
N LEU A 324 7.12 11.58 20.33
CA LEU A 324 8.20 12.41 20.87
C LEU A 324 9.18 12.82 19.76
N VAL A 325 9.39 11.96 18.76
CA VAL A 325 10.07 12.31 17.50
C VAL A 325 9.06 12.93 16.53
N GLY A 326 8.37 13.98 16.98
CA GLY A 326 7.88 14.99 16.05
C GLY A 326 9.11 15.47 15.27
N ARG A 327 9.26 15.02 14.02
CA ARG A 327 10.47 15.27 13.23
C ARG A 327 10.68 16.73 12.85
N ASP A 328 9.75 17.59 13.25
CA ASP A 328 9.93 19.04 13.36
C ASP A 328 11.00 19.44 14.41
N SER A 329 11.69 18.50 15.07
CA SER A 329 12.78 18.79 16.04
C SER A 329 14.15 18.16 15.73
N ILE A 330 14.37 17.54 14.56
CA ILE A 330 15.72 17.09 14.11
C ILE A 330 16.28 17.95 12.96
N ILE A 331 15.52 18.93 12.48
CA ILE A 331 16.02 19.95 11.58
C ILE A 331 15.58 21.28 12.18
N GLY A 332 16.56 22.11 12.54
CA GLY A 332 16.28 23.48 12.96
C GLY A 332 15.54 24.28 11.89
#